data_AF-A0A9D5I0Y9-F1
#
_entry.id   AF-A0A9D5I0Y9-F1
#
_cell.length_a   1.000
_cell.length_b   1.000
_cell.length_c   1.000
_cell.angle_alpha   90.00
_cell.angle_beta   90.00
_cell.angle_gamma   90.00
#
_symmetry.space_group_name_H-M   'P 1'
#
loop_
_entity.id
_entity.type
_entity.pdbx_description
1 polymer ?
#
loop_
_entity_poly.entity_id
_entity_poly.type
_entity_poly.pdbx_seq_one_letter_code
_entity_poly.pdbx_strand_id
1 'polypeptide(L)' 'MTYFLTAYNKDSTVVLNERIEAESEESAIQEAKAKLQEANAQTLTHRLTHNGKMILFSR' A
#
# COMPACT_ATOMS: atom_id res chain seq x y z
N MET A 1 2.37 14.53 0.67
CA MET A 1 3.46 13.56 0.88
C MET A 1 3.22 12.36 -0.04
N THR A 2 4.24 11.90 -0.77
CA THR A 2 4.07 10.80 -1.76
C THR A 2 4.41 9.45 -1.14
N TYR A 3 3.43 8.57 -1.08
CA TYR A 3 3.54 7.21 -0.59
C TYR A 3 3.46 6.23 -1.75
N PHE A 4 4.11 5.09 -1.61
CA PHE A 4 4.17 4.03 -2.60
C PHE A 4 3.56 2.78 -1.97
N LEU A 5 2.42 2.38 -2.49
CA LEU A 5 1.72 1.19 -2.08
C LEU A 5 2.05 0.08 -3.07
N THR A 6 2.71 -0.97 -2.59
CA THR A 6 2.95 -2.18 -3.37
C THR A 6 2.31 -3.38 -2.69
N ALA A 7 1.45 -4.09 -3.39
CA ALA A 7 0.85 -5.34 -2.95
C ALA A 7 1.32 -6.52 -3.81
N TYR A 8 1.51 -7.65 -3.16
CA TYR A 8 2.05 -8.88 -3.72
C TYR A 8 1.10 -10.04 -3.52
N ASN A 9 0.88 -10.84 -4.55
CA ASN A 9 0.09 -12.05 -4.45
C ASN A 9 0.86 -13.15 -3.73
N LYS A 10 0.16 -14.23 -3.39
CA LYS A 10 0.78 -15.46 -2.86
C LYS A 10 1.85 -16.03 -3.80
N ASP A 11 1.66 -15.86 -5.11
CA ASP A 11 2.63 -16.22 -6.15
C ASP A 11 3.79 -15.22 -6.31
N SER A 12 3.94 -14.27 -5.37
CA SER A 12 4.96 -13.20 -5.39
C SER A 12 4.84 -12.22 -6.57
N THR A 13 3.73 -12.24 -7.30
CA THR A 13 3.44 -11.29 -8.37
C THR A 13 2.93 -9.96 -7.82
N VAL A 14 3.33 -8.85 -8.43
CA VAL A 14 2.84 -7.53 -8.03
C VAL A 14 1.39 -7.38 -8.50
N VAL A 15 0.47 -7.22 -7.56
CA VAL A 15 -0.98 -7.07 -7.84
C VAL A 15 -1.36 -5.60 -7.86
N LEU A 16 -0.67 -4.80 -7.05
CA LEU A 16 -0.93 -3.37 -6.94
C LEU A 16 0.40 -2.64 -6.82
N ASN A 17 0.59 -1.58 -7.60
CA ASN A 17 1.74 -0.69 -7.48
C ASN A 17 1.28 0.73 -7.78
N GLU A 18 0.77 1.39 -6.75
CA GLU A 18 0.11 2.68 -6.84
C GLU A 18 0.86 3.71 -6.00
N ARG A 19 0.85 4.96 -6.49
CA ARG A 19 1.30 6.11 -5.71
C ARG A 19 0.10 6.78 -5.05
N ILE A 20 0.29 7.18 -3.81
CA ILE A 20 -0.73 7.79 -2.96
C ILE A 20 -0.19 9.15 -2.51
N GLU A 21 -0.96 10.20 -2.71
CA GLU A 21 -0.59 11.56 -2.32
C GLU A 21 -1.47 12.00 -1.16
N ALA A 22 -0.92 11.90 0.05
CA ALA A 22 -1.64 12.25 1.26
C ALA A 22 -0.89 13.31 2.07
N GLU A 23 -1.62 14.12 2.83
CA GLU A 23 -1.00 15.15 3.68
C GLU A 23 -0.50 14.60 5.02
N SER A 24 -0.89 13.37 5.38
CA SER A 24 -0.53 12.71 6.64
C SER A 24 -0.44 11.20 6.48
N GLU A 25 0.33 10.56 7.36
CA GLU A 25 0.50 9.09 7.37
C GLU A 25 -0.84 8.37 7.55
N GLU A 26 -1.73 8.87 8.42
CA GLU A 26 -3.07 8.32 8.59
C GLU A 26 -3.92 8.37 7.31
N SER A 27 -3.93 9.50 6.61
CA SER A 27 -4.65 9.63 5.34
C SER A 27 -4.07 8.67 4.28
N ALA A 28 -2.74 8.54 4.23
CA ALA A 28 -2.09 7.60 3.32
C ALA A 28 -2.46 6.15 3.61
N ILE A 29 -2.58 5.77 4.88
CA ILE A 29 -2.99 4.43 5.30
C ILE A 29 -4.45 4.17 4.93
N GLN A 30 -5.34 5.15 5.12
CA GLN A 30 -6.75 5.03 4.74
C GLN A 30 -6.91 4.85 3.23
N GLU A 31 -6.28 5.70 2.43
CA GLU A 31 -6.26 5.54 0.96
C GLU A 31 -5.64 4.21 0.55
N ALA A 32 -4.56 3.80 1.21
CA ALA A 32 -3.91 2.53 0.89
C ALA A 32 -4.83 1.36 1.17
N LYS A 33 -5.53 1.34 2.31
CA LYS A 33 -6.51 0.31 2.66
C LYS A 33 -7.68 0.29 1.69
N ALA A 34 -8.16 1.45 1.25
CA ALA A 34 -9.22 1.55 0.26
C ALA A 34 -8.78 0.91 -1.07
N LYS A 35 -7.62 1.30 -1.61
CA LYS A 35 -7.07 0.71 -2.85
C LYS A 35 -6.80 -0.79 -2.73
N LEU A 36 -6.29 -1.24 -1.59
CA LEU A 36 -6.11 -2.66 -1.31
C LEU A 36 -7.46 -3.39 -1.27
N GLN A 37 -8.53 -2.75 -0.80
CA GLN A 37 -9.86 -3.36 -0.78
C GLN A 37 -10.40 -3.53 -2.19
N GLU A 38 -10.30 -2.48 -3.01
CA GLU A 38 -10.73 -2.49 -4.41
C GLU A 38 -9.98 -3.55 -5.22
N ALA A 39 -8.69 -3.73 -4.95
CA ALA A 39 -7.86 -4.75 -5.58
C ALA A 39 -7.99 -6.15 -4.96
N ASN A 40 -8.85 -6.35 -3.95
CA ASN A 40 -8.95 -7.59 -3.16
C ASN A 40 -7.59 -8.06 -2.60
N ALA A 41 -6.71 -7.10 -2.31
CA ALA A 41 -5.34 -7.30 -1.87
C ALA A 41 -5.13 -6.97 -0.38
N GLN A 42 -6.20 -6.67 0.37
CA GLN A 42 -6.09 -6.40 1.82
C GLN A 42 -5.50 -7.58 2.61
N THR A 43 -5.82 -8.81 2.21
CA THR A 43 -5.31 -10.04 2.84
C THR A 43 -4.00 -10.53 2.21
N LEU A 44 -3.47 -9.77 1.26
CA LEU A 44 -2.23 -10.09 0.56
C LEU A 44 -1.08 -9.30 1.17
N THR A 45 0.15 -9.77 0.93
CA THR A 45 1.35 -9.10 1.42
C THR A 45 1.44 -7.71 0.78
N HIS A 46 1.35 -6.66 1.58
CA HIS A 46 1.41 -5.30 1.08
C HIS A 46 2.30 -4.42 1.95
N ARG A 47 2.93 -3.44 1.31
CA ARG A 47 3.74 -2.42 1.97
C ARG A 47 3.41 -1.04 1.46
N LEU A 48 3.40 -0.09 2.37
CA LEU A 48 3.34 1.34 2.10
C LEU A 48 4.69 1.93 2.49
N THR A 49 5.38 2.55 1.54
CA THR A 49 6.65 3.23 1.78
C THR A 49 6.53 4.72 1.44
N HIS A 50 7.24 5.57 2.16
CA HIS A 50 7.30 7.01 1.94
C HIS A 50 8.75 7.46 2.02
N ASN A 51 9.30 8.02 0.93
CA ASN A 51 10.68 8.51 0.91
C ASN A 51 11.72 7.52 1.49
N GLY A 52 11.55 6.22 1.21
CA GLY A 52 12.43 5.16 1.72
C GLY A 52 12.13 4.68 3.15
N LYS A 53 11.22 5.31 3.89
CA LYS A 53 10.67 4.79 5.15
C LYS A 53 9.50 3.86 4.88
N MET A 54 9.45 2.74 5.60
CA MET A 54 8.30 1.85 5.57
C MET A 54 7.29 2.31 6.61
N ILE A 55 6.11 2.70 6.15
CA ILE A 55 5.02 3.28 6.96
C ILE A 55 4.09 2.18 7.44
N LEU A 56 3.75 1.25 6.53
CA LEU A 56 2.85 0.15 6.82
C LEU A 56 3.32 -1.11 6.10
N PHE A 57 3.26 -2.23 6.79
CA PHE A 57 3.62 -3.54 6.26
C PHE A 57 2.66 -4.59 6.81
N SER A 58 2.15 -5.44 5.94
CA SER A 58 1.25 -6.54 6.28
C SER A 58 1.56 -7.75 5.41
N ARG A 59 1.32 -8.95 5.94
CA ARG A 59 1.56 -10.25 5.30
C ARG A 59 0.42 -11.21 5.60
#